data_AF-A0A1N7KKZ7-F1
#
_entry.id   AF-A0A1N7KKZ7-F1
#
_cell.length_a   1.000
_cell.length_b   1.000
_cell.length_c   1.000
_cell.angle_alpha   90.00
_cell.angle_beta   90.00
_cell.angle_gamma   90.00
#
_symmetry.space_group_name_H-M   'P 1'
#
loop_
_entity.id
_entity.type
_entity.pdbx_description
1 polymer ?
#
loop_
_entity_poly.entity_id
_entity_poly.type
_entity_poly.pdbx_seq_one_letter_code
_entity_poly.pdbx_strand_id
1 'polypeptide(L)'
;MTQDKLFKMKKLILLTSFTLLFLSCQKSEKTAAETSDHHQKTSEVKNDMAVLMDEMMDKMHAPKSIGNNDADFSKMMIEHHIGAVKMSELLLNKEKDSELNAFAQNVIAAQNKEIELMKKFQNKTELSPDREQFQLALNQSMGAMMNKEIKVYEDIDHNFAAQMIPHHQSAVDMAKVYLKYGQEKELLQLSEDIVREQSLEITQLQNWLAKK
;
A
#
# COMPACT_ATOMS: atom_id res chain seq x y z
N MET A 1 -16.14 57.85 39.10
CA MET A 1 -17.25 57.96 40.06
C MET A 1 -18.27 56.91 39.64
N THR A 2 -18.54 55.80 40.30
CA THR A 2 -18.22 55.24 41.64
C THR A 2 -18.78 53.79 41.57
N GLN A 3 -18.05 52.74 41.99
CA GLN A 3 -18.22 52.07 43.30
C GLN A 3 -19.61 51.43 43.50
N ASP A 4 -19.83 50.21 44.01
CA ASP A 4 -19.01 49.22 44.69
C ASP A 4 -19.97 48.12 45.23
N LYS A 5 -19.39 47.09 45.85
CA LYS A 5 -19.93 46.24 46.93
C LYS A 5 -20.67 44.94 46.54
N LEU A 6 -20.12 43.75 46.79
CA LEU A 6 -19.63 43.15 48.05
C LEU A 6 -20.78 42.81 49.02
N PHE A 7 -21.11 41.52 49.15
CA PHE A 7 -21.65 41.01 50.42
C PHE A 7 -21.07 39.63 50.76
N LYS A 8 -20.56 39.56 51.99
CA LYS A 8 -19.82 38.46 52.61
C LYS A 8 -20.76 37.43 53.24
N MET A 9 -20.30 36.18 53.21
CA MET A 9 -20.38 35.08 54.20
C MET A 9 -21.24 35.28 55.47
N LYS A 10 -22.02 34.24 55.81
CA LYS A 10 -22.15 33.70 57.19
C LYS A 10 -22.42 32.18 57.15
N LYS A 11 -21.61 31.43 57.91
CA LYS A 11 -21.72 29.99 58.20
C LYS A 11 -22.89 29.71 59.18
N LEU A 12 -23.59 28.58 59.07
CA LEU A 12 -23.83 27.64 60.17
C LEU A 12 -24.42 26.30 59.67
N ILE A 13 -24.08 25.22 60.38
CA ILE A 13 -24.14 23.79 60.05
C ILE A 13 -25.43 23.15 60.59
N LEU A 14 -26.02 22.16 59.89
CA LEU A 14 -26.62 20.99 60.54
C LEU A 14 -26.66 19.75 59.63
N LEU A 15 -26.16 18.64 60.19
CA LEU A 15 -26.02 17.28 59.62
C LEU A 15 -27.37 16.60 59.31
N THR A 16 -27.44 15.86 58.20
CA THR A 16 -28.10 14.55 58.18
C THR A 16 -27.37 13.56 57.26
N SER A 17 -27.13 12.39 57.83
CA SER A 17 -26.49 11.18 57.35
C SER A 17 -26.88 10.71 55.94
N PHE A 18 -25.90 10.39 55.10
CA PHE A 18 -26.07 9.33 54.09
C PHE A 18 -24.79 8.50 54.00
N THR A 19 -24.87 7.33 54.61
CA THR A 19 -23.86 6.26 54.55
C THR A 19 -23.91 5.64 53.15
N LEU A 20 -22.86 5.84 52.35
CA LEU A 20 -22.61 5.00 51.17
C LEU A 20 -21.25 4.31 51.36
N LEU A 21 -21.28 2.98 51.42
CA LEU A 21 -20.09 2.12 51.38
C LEU A 21 -19.30 2.41 50.10
N PHE A 22 -18.07 2.92 50.24
CA PHE A 22 -17.06 2.78 49.19
C PHE A 22 -16.10 1.67 49.60
N LEU A 23 -16.09 0.60 48.81
CA LEU A 23 -15.13 -0.48 48.90
C LEU A 23 -13.70 0.04 48.61
N SER A 24 -12.79 -0.52 49.37
CA SER A 24 -11.32 -0.37 49.37
C SER A 24 -10.66 -0.82 48.05
N CYS A 25 -9.55 -0.12 47.69
CA CYS A 25 -8.38 -0.49 46.86
C CYS A 25 -8.62 -1.09 45.45
N GLN A 26 -7.84 -0.78 44.41
CA GLN A 26 -6.38 -0.74 44.37
C GLN A 26 -5.90 0.03 43.12
N LYS A 27 -4.85 0.83 43.30
CA LYS A 27 -4.13 1.55 42.25
C LYS A 27 -3.34 0.55 41.38
N SER A 28 -3.48 0.63 40.06
CA SER A 28 -2.56 0.02 39.10
C SER A 28 -2.43 0.92 37.87
N GLU A 29 -1.34 1.69 37.82
CA GLU A 29 -0.82 2.26 36.58
C GLU A 29 -0.28 1.14 35.70
N LYS A 30 -0.75 1.04 34.45
CA LYS A 30 0.07 0.59 33.31
C LYS A 30 -0.30 1.36 32.05
N THR A 31 0.69 2.09 31.57
CA THR A 31 0.93 2.58 30.22
C THR A 31 0.78 1.50 29.14
N ALA A 32 0.28 1.84 27.96
CA ALA A 32 1.03 1.79 26.69
C ALA A 32 0.09 2.01 25.49
N ALA A 33 0.66 2.58 24.44
CA ALA A 33 0.03 3.01 23.20
C ALA A 33 -0.84 1.96 22.50
N GLU A 34 -1.97 2.41 21.96
CA GLU A 34 -2.71 1.74 20.90
C GLU A 34 -1.87 1.78 19.63
N THR A 35 -1.13 0.69 19.36
CA THR A 35 -0.74 0.32 18.00
C THR A 35 -1.86 -0.55 17.45
N SER A 36 -2.45 -0.15 16.33
CA SER A 36 -3.45 -0.93 15.60
C SER A 36 -2.84 -2.25 15.14
N ASP A 37 -3.08 -3.30 15.92
CA ASP A 37 -2.77 -4.67 15.55
C ASP A 37 -3.87 -5.16 14.60
N HIS A 38 -3.67 -4.92 13.30
CA HIS A 38 -4.48 -5.49 12.23
C HIS A 38 -3.69 -6.58 11.49
N HIS A 39 -3.15 -7.56 12.22
CA HIS A 39 -2.85 -8.86 11.63
C HIS A 39 -3.48 -9.98 12.46
N GLN A 40 -4.79 -10.11 12.31
CA GLN A 40 -5.47 -11.34 12.70
C GLN A 40 -5.03 -12.45 11.74
N LYS A 41 -4.01 -13.20 12.17
CA LYS A 41 -3.56 -14.45 11.59
C LYS A 41 -4.69 -15.48 11.68
N THR A 42 -5.49 -15.59 10.62
CA THR A 42 -6.40 -16.71 10.42
C THR A 42 -5.65 -17.83 9.72
N SER A 43 -5.69 -19.01 10.33
CA SER A 43 -5.20 -20.25 9.78
C SER A 43 -6.30 -20.93 8.97
N GLU A 44 -6.14 -21.06 7.66
CA GLU A 44 -6.53 -22.22 6.84
C GLU A 44 -6.28 -21.90 5.35
N VAL A 45 -5.51 -22.78 4.68
CA VAL A 45 -4.94 -22.67 3.32
C VAL A 45 -3.89 -21.56 3.15
N LYS A 46 -2.60 -21.91 3.27
CA LYS A 46 -1.51 -21.05 2.82
C LYS A 46 -1.54 -20.97 1.29
N ASN A 47 -2.06 -19.86 0.76
CA ASN A 47 -1.86 -19.51 -0.63
C ASN A 47 -0.53 -18.77 -0.75
N ASP A 48 0.47 -19.42 -1.35
CA ASP A 48 1.81 -18.84 -1.52
C ASP A 48 1.77 -17.48 -2.24
N MET A 49 0.82 -17.26 -3.16
CA MET A 49 0.64 -15.99 -3.88
C MET A 49 0.15 -14.88 -2.94
N ALA A 50 -0.80 -15.19 -2.06
CA ALA A 50 -1.34 -14.22 -1.10
C ALA A 50 -0.30 -13.81 -0.05
N VAL A 51 0.49 -14.77 0.45
CA VAL A 51 1.61 -14.49 1.37
C VAL A 51 2.65 -13.62 0.68
N LEU A 52 2.98 -13.94 -0.57
CA LEU A 52 3.93 -13.16 -1.37
C LEU A 52 3.39 -11.73 -1.58
N MET A 53 2.11 -11.54 -1.87
CA MET A 53 1.49 -10.19 -1.93
C MET A 53 1.61 -9.42 -0.62
N ASP A 54 1.32 -10.05 0.51
CA ASP A 54 1.45 -9.42 1.84
C ASP A 54 2.89 -8.92 2.09
N GLU A 55 3.89 -9.76 1.83
CA GLU A 55 5.32 -9.39 1.95
C GLU A 55 5.72 -8.25 1.01
N MET A 56 5.12 -8.15 -0.17
CA MET A 56 5.37 -7.07 -1.13
C MET A 56 4.78 -5.75 -0.67
N MET A 57 3.57 -5.77 -0.11
CA MET A 57 2.91 -4.58 0.42
C MET A 57 3.72 -3.97 1.57
N ASP A 58 4.27 -4.79 2.46
CA ASP A 58 5.15 -4.34 3.54
C ASP A 58 6.40 -3.63 3.01
N LYS A 59 7.01 -4.16 1.95
CA LYS A 59 8.20 -3.55 1.33
C LYS A 59 7.89 -2.24 0.63
N MET A 60 6.72 -2.11 -0.01
CA MET A 60 6.33 -0.85 -0.65
C MET A 60 6.06 0.28 0.36
N HIS A 61 5.67 -0.02 1.60
CA HIS A 61 5.51 0.98 2.66
C HIS A 61 6.82 1.40 3.34
N ALA A 62 7.93 0.69 3.10
CA ALA A 62 9.19 0.94 3.80
C ALA A 62 9.94 2.20 3.34
N PRO A 63 10.03 2.54 2.04
CA PRO A 63 10.76 3.72 1.59
C PRO A 63 10.10 5.02 2.06
N LYS A 64 10.86 5.86 2.77
CA LYS A 64 10.47 7.25 3.00
C LYS A 64 10.79 8.06 1.76
N SER A 65 9.85 8.92 1.35
CA SER A 65 10.10 9.94 0.32
C SER A 65 11.36 10.72 0.65
N ILE A 66 12.22 10.89 -0.35
CA ILE A 66 13.39 11.77 -0.27
C ILE A 66 13.14 13.14 -0.91
N GLY A 67 11.93 13.35 -1.45
CA GLY A 67 11.48 14.65 -1.97
C GLY A 67 11.91 14.93 -3.40
N ASN A 68 12.42 13.93 -4.12
CA ASN A 68 12.68 13.98 -5.56
C ASN A 68 11.69 13.04 -6.26
N ASN A 69 10.85 13.57 -7.14
CA ASN A 69 9.77 12.78 -7.76
C ASN A 69 10.31 11.60 -8.58
N ASP A 70 11.42 11.78 -9.30
CA ASP A 70 12.03 10.74 -10.15
C ASP A 70 12.59 9.60 -9.30
N ALA A 71 13.29 9.93 -8.22
CA ALA A 71 13.85 8.95 -7.32
C ALA A 71 12.77 8.22 -6.52
N ASP A 72 11.78 8.95 -6.02
CA ASP A 72 10.68 8.38 -5.24
C ASP A 72 9.80 7.47 -6.11
N PHE A 73 9.45 7.89 -7.34
CA PHE A 73 8.80 7.02 -8.33
C PHE A 73 9.62 5.77 -8.62
N SER A 74 10.91 5.95 -8.94
CA SER A 74 11.78 4.84 -9.34
C SER A 74 11.91 3.81 -8.22
N LYS A 75 12.17 4.22 -6.98
CA LYS A 75 12.27 3.29 -5.83
C LYS A 75 10.99 2.50 -5.63
N MET A 76 9.86 3.20 -5.67
CA MET A 76 8.57 2.58 -5.41
C MET A 76 8.16 1.61 -6.52
N MET A 77 8.30 2.03 -7.78
CA MET A 77 7.97 1.19 -8.93
C MET A 77 8.96 0.02 -9.09
N ILE A 78 10.23 0.15 -8.67
CA ILE A 78 11.17 -0.98 -8.60
C ILE A 78 10.65 -2.08 -7.66
N GLU A 79 10.27 -1.74 -6.42
CA GLU A 79 9.76 -2.73 -5.47
C GLU A 79 8.43 -3.33 -5.94
N HIS A 80 7.56 -2.51 -6.54
CA HIS A 80 6.32 -2.96 -7.17
C HIS A 80 6.59 -3.97 -8.29
N HIS A 81 7.53 -3.67 -9.20
CA HIS A 81 7.89 -4.57 -10.31
C HIS A 81 8.56 -5.87 -9.87
N ILE A 82 9.45 -5.80 -8.86
CA ILE A 82 10.02 -7.00 -8.22
C ILE A 82 8.89 -7.93 -7.78
N GLY A 83 7.77 -7.35 -7.38
CA GLY A 83 6.62 -8.12 -6.97
C GLY A 83 5.97 -8.94 -8.06
N ALA A 84 5.64 -8.31 -9.18
CA ALA A 84 5.08 -9.01 -10.34
C ALA A 84 6.06 -10.04 -10.92
N VAL A 85 7.38 -9.79 -10.88
CA VAL A 85 8.41 -10.79 -11.24
C VAL A 85 8.30 -12.02 -10.35
N LYS A 86 8.24 -11.85 -9.03
CA LYS A 86 8.15 -12.96 -8.07
C LYS A 86 6.84 -13.75 -8.18
N MET A 87 5.72 -13.08 -8.39
CA MET A 87 4.44 -13.74 -8.66
C MET A 87 4.51 -14.62 -9.92
N SER A 88 5.17 -14.10 -10.96
CA SER A 88 5.36 -14.80 -12.23
C SER A 88 6.31 -16.00 -12.08
N GLU A 89 7.40 -15.87 -11.33
CA GLU A 89 8.29 -16.99 -10.99
C GLU A 89 7.56 -18.07 -10.17
N LEU A 90 6.72 -17.68 -9.21
CA LEU A 90 5.94 -18.62 -8.41
C LEU A 90 4.96 -19.43 -9.28
N LEU A 91 4.29 -18.79 -10.23
CA LEU A 91 3.43 -19.45 -11.21
C LEU A 91 4.22 -20.47 -12.05
N LEU A 92 5.36 -20.05 -12.62
CA LEU A 92 6.21 -20.90 -13.45
C LEU A 92 6.80 -22.09 -12.69
N ASN A 93 6.93 -22.03 -11.36
CA ASN A 93 7.39 -23.19 -10.57
C ASN A 93 6.31 -24.27 -10.37
N LYS A 94 5.05 -23.98 -10.69
CA LYS A 94 3.90 -24.86 -10.47
C LYS A 94 3.18 -25.26 -11.77
N GLU A 95 3.84 -25.03 -12.91
CA GLU A 95 3.35 -25.10 -14.30
C GLU A 95 2.05 -25.89 -14.51
N LYS A 96 1.02 -25.21 -15.04
CA LYS A 96 -0.25 -25.83 -15.46
C LYS A 96 -0.77 -25.28 -16.78
N ASP A 97 -1.09 -23.98 -16.86
CA ASP A 97 -1.68 -23.34 -18.04
C ASP A 97 -0.61 -22.65 -18.92
N SER A 98 -0.53 -23.07 -20.19
CA SER A 98 0.49 -22.56 -21.12
C SER A 98 0.31 -21.09 -21.51
N GLU A 99 -0.93 -20.58 -21.51
CA GLU A 99 -1.22 -19.17 -21.84
C GLU A 99 -0.68 -18.28 -20.72
N LEU A 100 -0.93 -18.64 -19.46
CA LEU A 100 -0.38 -17.90 -18.31
C LEU A 100 1.13 -18.07 -18.15
N ASN A 101 1.70 -19.23 -18.47
CA ASN A 101 3.16 -19.39 -18.45
C ASN A 101 3.84 -18.44 -19.46
N ALA A 102 3.30 -18.32 -20.68
CA ALA A 102 3.82 -17.39 -21.67
C ALA A 102 3.67 -15.93 -21.22
N PHE A 103 2.52 -15.59 -20.63
CA PHE A 103 2.29 -14.27 -20.03
C PHE A 103 3.32 -13.97 -18.93
N ALA A 104 3.53 -14.89 -17.98
CA ALA A 104 4.47 -14.74 -16.87
C ALA A 104 5.92 -14.53 -17.35
N GLN A 105 6.35 -15.27 -18.38
CA GLN A 105 7.67 -15.09 -18.99
C GLN A 105 7.84 -13.70 -19.60
N ASN A 106 6.80 -13.17 -20.27
CA ASN A 106 6.82 -11.82 -20.84
C ASN A 106 6.90 -10.75 -19.74
N VAL A 107 6.11 -10.89 -18.67
CA VAL A 107 6.16 -9.99 -17.50
C VAL A 107 7.56 -9.96 -16.89
N ILE A 108 8.17 -11.13 -16.65
CA ILE A 108 9.55 -11.21 -16.11
C ILE A 108 10.54 -10.51 -17.03
N ALA A 109 10.46 -10.76 -18.34
CA ALA A 109 11.40 -10.18 -19.30
C ALA A 109 11.25 -8.66 -19.45
N ALA A 110 10.02 -8.15 -19.46
CA ALA A 110 9.73 -6.72 -19.57
C ALA A 110 10.12 -6.00 -18.28
N GLN A 111 9.57 -6.41 -17.14
CA GLN A 111 9.72 -5.68 -15.89
C GLN A 111 11.16 -5.69 -15.36
N ASN A 112 11.97 -6.74 -15.64
CA ASN A 112 13.40 -6.69 -15.34
C ASN A 112 14.14 -5.60 -16.11
N LYS A 113 13.80 -5.36 -17.39
CA LYS A 113 14.41 -4.26 -18.17
C LYS A 113 13.99 -2.90 -17.62
N GLU A 114 12.73 -2.76 -17.24
CA GLU A 114 12.18 -1.53 -16.67
C GLU A 114 12.82 -1.21 -15.31
N ILE A 115 13.04 -2.22 -14.46
CA ILE A 115 13.80 -2.10 -13.21
C ILE A 115 15.21 -1.56 -13.48
N GLU A 116 15.93 -2.11 -14.45
CA GLU A 116 17.29 -1.64 -14.77
C GLU A 116 17.29 -0.19 -15.28
N LEU A 117 16.24 0.25 -15.98
CA LEU A 117 16.08 1.65 -16.37
C LEU A 117 15.87 2.53 -15.14
N MET A 118 14.92 2.18 -14.26
CA MET A 118 14.58 2.99 -13.08
C MET A 118 15.73 3.10 -12.07
N LYS A 119 16.59 2.07 -11.98
CA LYS A 119 17.80 2.10 -11.13
C LYS A 119 18.75 3.25 -11.45
N LYS A 120 18.70 3.81 -12.66
CA LYS A 120 19.49 4.99 -13.05
C LYS A 120 19.07 6.25 -12.29
N PHE A 121 17.81 6.36 -11.88
CA PHE A 121 17.20 7.59 -11.36
C PHE A 121 16.92 7.53 -9.85
N GLN A 122 16.92 6.34 -9.24
CA GLN A 122 16.57 6.14 -7.82
C GLN A 122 17.48 6.89 -6.81
N ASN A 123 18.64 7.40 -7.21
CA ASN A 123 19.58 8.07 -6.31
C ASN A 123 19.63 9.59 -6.48
N LYS A 124 18.69 10.19 -7.25
CA LYS A 124 18.59 11.65 -7.38
C LYS A 124 18.21 12.29 -6.04
N THR A 125 18.85 13.41 -5.69
CA THR A 125 18.68 14.09 -4.39
C THR A 125 18.17 15.52 -4.49
N GLU A 126 18.06 16.07 -5.70
CA GLU A 126 17.51 17.41 -5.93
C GLU A 126 16.02 17.44 -5.58
N LEU A 127 15.57 18.42 -4.80
CA LEU A 127 14.17 18.47 -4.40
C LEU A 127 13.27 18.92 -5.56
N SER A 128 12.18 18.19 -5.79
CA SER A 128 11.14 18.60 -6.74
C SER A 128 10.24 19.67 -6.11
N PRO A 129 9.85 20.72 -6.86
CA PRO A 129 9.05 21.82 -6.31
C PRO A 129 7.65 21.40 -5.86
N ASP A 130 7.09 20.36 -6.47
CA ASP A 130 5.76 19.78 -6.24
C ASP A 130 5.79 18.45 -5.47
N ARG A 131 6.90 18.17 -4.76
CA ARG A 131 7.16 16.91 -4.06
C ARG A 131 6.06 16.48 -3.09
N GLU A 132 5.38 17.42 -2.45
CA GLU A 132 4.30 17.13 -1.49
C GLU A 132 3.02 16.68 -2.22
N GLN A 133 2.65 17.34 -3.32
CA GLN A 133 1.52 16.95 -4.15
C GLN A 133 1.78 15.62 -4.86
N PHE A 134 3.00 15.43 -5.36
CA PHE A 134 3.44 14.20 -5.96
C PHE A 134 3.34 13.04 -4.98
N GLN A 135 3.92 13.16 -3.78
CA GLN A 135 3.90 12.09 -2.79
C GLN A 135 2.48 11.71 -2.36
N LEU A 136 1.59 12.70 -2.18
CA LEU A 136 0.19 12.43 -1.87
C LEU A 136 -0.50 11.64 -2.99
N ALA A 137 -0.33 12.07 -4.24
CA ALA A 137 -0.93 11.41 -5.40
C ALA A 137 -0.35 9.98 -5.60
N LEU A 138 0.95 9.81 -5.40
CA LEU A 138 1.62 8.52 -5.51
C LEU A 138 1.12 7.55 -4.44
N ASN A 139 1.02 7.99 -3.18
CA ASN A 139 0.45 7.18 -2.10
C ASN A 139 -1.01 6.78 -2.38
N GLN A 140 -1.81 7.70 -2.92
CA GLN A 140 -3.20 7.42 -3.29
C GLN A 140 -3.30 6.38 -4.42
N SER A 141 -2.39 6.42 -5.39
CA SER A 141 -2.39 5.48 -6.53
C SER A 141 -2.20 4.02 -6.10
N MET A 142 -1.44 3.78 -5.02
CA MET A 142 -1.26 2.43 -4.47
C MET A 142 -2.42 1.95 -3.61
N GLY A 143 -3.22 2.87 -3.04
CA GLY A 143 -4.29 2.55 -2.09
C GLY A 143 -5.41 1.68 -2.69
N ALA A 144 -5.59 1.68 -4.01
CA ALA A 144 -6.57 0.84 -4.68
C ALA A 144 -6.22 -0.66 -4.61
N MET A 145 -4.92 -1.01 -4.60
CA MET A 145 -4.46 -2.39 -4.39
C MET A 145 -4.70 -2.82 -2.93
N MET A 146 -4.40 -1.93 -1.97
CA MET A 146 -4.48 -2.20 -0.53
C MET A 146 -5.90 -2.53 -0.04
N ASN A 147 -6.91 -1.89 -0.63
CA ASN A 147 -8.28 -1.94 -0.11
C ASN A 147 -9.14 -3.01 -0.79
N LYS A 148 -8.58 -3.82 -1.69
CA LYS A 148 -9.33 -4.83 -2.42
C LYS A 148 -9.24 -6.17 -1.69
N GLU A 149 -10.38 -6.75 -1.35
CA GLU A 149 -10.44 -8.11 -0.82
C GLU A 149 -9.83 -9.08 -1.84
N ILE A 150 -8.72 -9.71 -1.46
CA ILE A 150 -8.05 -10.70 -2.30
C ILE A 150 -8.86 -11.98 -2.20
N LYS A 151 -9.62 -12.28 -3.25
CA LYS A 151 -10.28 -13.58 -3.36
C LYS A 151 -9.22 -14.66 -3.61
N VAL A 152 -9.15 -15.60 -2.68
CA VAL A 152 -8.24 -16.74 -2.72
C VAL A 152 -8.95 -17.93 -3.37
N TYR A 153 -8.31 -18.53 -4.38
CA TYR A 153 -8.75 -19.75 -5.05
C TYR A 153 -7.84 -20.92 -4.65
N GLU A 154 -8.27 -22.16 -4.89
CA GLU A 154 -7.39 -23.33 -4.73
C GLU A 154 -6.39 -23.47 -5.90
N ASP A 155 -6.77 -22.97 -7.08
CA ASP A 155 -5.96 -23.07 -8.28
C ASP A 155 -4.99 -21.89 -8.44
N ILE A 156 -3.71 -22.19 -8.63
CA ILE A 156 -2.67 -21.16 -8.70
C ILE A 156 -2.81 -20.25 -9.91
N ASP A 157 -3.27 -20.79 -11.05
CA ASP A 157 -3.48 -20.03 -12.28
C ASP A 157 -4.56 -18.95 -12.08
N HIS A 158 -5.70 -19.34 -11.47
CA HIS A 158 -6.75 -18.40 -11.08
C HIS A 158 -6.28 -17.34 -10.10
N ASN A 159 -5.49 -17.74 -9.09
CA ASN A 159 -4.94 -16.79 -8.13
C ASN A 159 -4.00 -15.79 -8.79
N PHE A 160 -3.09 -16.27 -9.64
CA PHE A 160 -2.17 -15.44 -10.38
C PHE A 160 -2.94 -14.39 -11.19
N ALA A 161 -3.89 -14.82 -12.03
CA ALA A 161 -4.64 -13.88 -12.87
C ALA A 161 -5.48 -12.90 -12.03
N ALA A 162 -6.17 -13.38 -11.00
CA ALA A 162 -7.01 -12.54 -10.15
C ALA A 162 -6.21 -11.50 -9.34
N GLN A 163 -4.99 -11.83 -8.94
CA GLN A 163 -4.12 -10.97 -8.14
C GLN A 163 -3.24 -10.05 -9.01
N MET A 164 -2.82 -10.50 -10.19
CA MET A 164 -2.00 -9.70 -11.10
C MET A 164 -2.78 -8.54 -11.73
N ILE A 165 -4.10 -8.66 -11.89
CA ILE A 165 -4.96 -7.57 -12.38
C ILE A 165 -4.89 -6.32 -11.49
N PRO A 166 -5.25 -6.35 -10.19
CA PRO A 166 -5.14 -5.18 -9.33
C PRO A 166 -3.67 -4.74 -9.14
N HIS A 167 -2.72 -5.67 -9.22
CA HIS A 167 -1.30 -5.33 -9.21
C HIS A 167 -0.93 -4.44 -10.39
N HIS A 168 -1.25 -4.85 -11.62
CA HIS A 168 -1.01 -4.05 -12.82
C HIS A 168 -1.76 -2.71 -12.81
N GLN A 169 -2.99 -2.69 -12.28
CA GLN A 169 -3.76 -1.45 -12.19
C GLN A 169 -3.05 -0.40 -11.31
N SER A 170 -2.43 -0.82 -10.20
CA SER A 170 -1.63 0.07 -9.35
C SER A 170 -0.43 0.66 -10.10
N ALA A 171 0.30 -0.15 -10.86
CA ALA A 171 1.40 0.34 -11.69
C ALA A 171 0.93 1.33 -12.77
N VAL A 172 -0.21 1.06 -13.42
CA VAL A 172 -0.84 2.00 -14.37
C VAL A 172 -1.16 3.33 -13.70
N ASP A 173 -1.71 3.32 -12.50
CA ASP A 173 -2.11 4.54 -11.80
C ASP A 173 -0.89 5.31 -11.25
N MET A 174 0.13 4.63 -10.74
CA MET A 174 1.43 5.23 -10.38
C MET A 174 2.11 5.87 -11.60
N ALA A 175 2.11 5.20 -12.75
CA ALA A 175 2.66 5.73 -13.98
C ALA A 175 1.93 7.00 -14.45
N LYS A 176 0.58 7.04 -14.35
CA LYS A 176 -0.19 8.26 -14.63
C LYS A 176 0.14 9.41 -13.68
N VAL A 177 0.40 9.12 -12.40
CA VAL A 177 0.89 10.13 -11.45
C VAL A 177 2.24 10.67 -11.93
N TYR A 178 3.17 9.79 -12.31
CA TYR A 178 4.47 10.23 -12.81
C TYR A 178 4.37 11.05 -14.10
N LEU A 179 3.50 10.69 -15.04
CA LEU A 179 3.25 11.50 -16.25
C LEU A 179 2.81 12.94 -15.94
N LYS A 180 2.19 13.17 -14.78
CA LYS A 180 1.73 14.49 -14.35
C LYS A 180 2.81 15.35 -13.68
N TYR A 181 3.73 14.73 -12.94
CA TYR A 181 4.65 15.43 -12.02
C TYR A 181 6.14 15.15 -12.29
N GLY A 182 6.44 14.14 -13.10
CA GLY A 182 7.79 13.72 -13.46
C GLY A 182 8.42 14.61 -14.51
N GLN A 183 9.75 14.58 -14.59
CA GLN A 183 10.51 15.43 -15.52
C GLN A 183 11.53 14.66 -16.35
N GLU A 184 11.90 13.44 -15.94
CA GLU A 184 12.88 12.64 -16.67
C GLU A 184 12.27 12.00 -17.91
N LYS A 185 12.82 12.33 -19.08
CA LYS A 185 12.28 11.89 -20.38
C LYS A 185 12.20 10.37 -20.52
N GLU A 186 13.23 9.65 -20.06
CA GLU A 186 13.24 8.18 -20.09
C GLU A 186 12.14 7.61 -19.17
N LEU A 187 11.90 8.20 -18.00
CA LEU A 187 10.86 7.75 -17.08
C LEU A 187 9.44 8.14 -17.55
N LEU A 188 9.29 9.29 -18.22
CA LEU A 188 8.04 9.68 -18.85
C LEU A 188 7.68 8.69 -19.96
N GLN A 189 8.64 8.35 -20.83
CA GLN A 189 8.43 7.35 -21.87
C GLN A 189 8.08 5.98 -21.28
N LEU A 190 8.84 5.53 -20.27
CA LEU A 190 8.54 4.30 -19.54
C LEU A 190 7.13 4.33 -18.95
N SER A 191 6.68 5.46 -18.42
CA SER A 191 5.35 5.58 -17.82
C SER A 191 4.24 5.49 -18.86
N GLU A 192 4.41 6.05 -20.06
CA GLU A 192 3.49 5.85 -21.19
C GLU A 192 3.42 4.37 -21.60
N ASP A 193 4.57 3.70 -21.64
CA ASP A 193 4.69 2.28 -21.98
C ASP A 193 3.99 1.41 -20.92
N ILE A 194 4.23 1.65 -19.63
CA ILE A 194 3.54 0.95 -18.52
C ILE A 194 2.02 1.13 -18.66
N VAL A 195 1.53 2.36 -18.87
CA VAL A 195 0.09 2.60 -19.02
C VAL A 195 -0.49 1.80 -20.18
N ARG A 196 0.21 1.74 -21.31
CA ARG A 196 -0.26 1.04 -22.51
C ARG A 196 -0.20 -0.47 -22.35
N GLU A 197 0.97 -1.00 -22.06
CA GLU A 197 1.21 -2.45 -22.05
C GLU A 197 0.48 -3.12 -20.89
N GLN A 198 0.55 -2.56 -19.67
CA GLN A 198 -0.11 -3.19 -18.52
C GLN A 198 -1.64 -3.10 -18.59
N SER A 199 -2.21 -2.10 -19.28
CA SER A 199 -3.66 -2.07 -19.56
C SER A 199 -4.09 -3.18 -20.53
N LEU A 200 -3.24 -3.52 -21.52
CA LEU A 200 -3.48 -4.65 -22.42
C LEU A 200 -3.38 -5.97 -21.65
N GLU A 201 -2.39 -6.11 -20.79
CA GLU A 201 -2.19 -7.29 -19.93
C GLU A 201 -3.34 -7.50 -18.96
N ILE A 202 -3.87 -6.43 -18.34
CA ILE A 202 -5.10 -6.49 -17.53
C ILE A 202 -6.26 -7.09 -18.34
N THR A 203 -6.44 -6.62 -19.58
CA THR A 203 -7.50 -7.12 -20.47
C THR A 203 -7.29 -8.60 -20.82
N GLN A 204 -6.05 -9.01 -21.06
CA GLN A 204 -5.71 -10.42 -21.32
C GLN A 204 -6.06 -11.31 -20.14
N LEU A 205 -5.67 -10.93 -18.92
CA LEU A 205 -5.96 -11.70 -17.70
C LEU A 205 -7.46 -11.76 -17.40
N GLN A 206 -8.19 -10.65 -17.60
CA GLN A 206 -9.65 -10.63 -17.48
C GLN A 206 -10.31 -11.60 -18.48
N ASN A 207 -9.85 -11.60 -19.73
CA ASN A 207 -10.34 -12.53 -20.74
C ASN A 207 -9.99 -13.98 -20.42
N TRP A 208 -8.80 -14.23 -19.87
CA TRP A 208 -8.42 -15.58 -19.42
C TRP A 208 -9.34 -16.06 -18.31
N LEU A 209 -9.59 -15.25 -17.28
CA LEU A 209 -10.50 -15.58 -16.18
C LEU A 209 -11.93 -15.84 -16.65
N ALA A 210 -12.41 -15.10 -17.65
CA ALA A 210 -13.76 -15.28 -18.19
C ALA A 210 -13.96 -16.60 -18.96
N LYS A 211 -12.87 -17.27 -19.38
CA LYS A 211 -12.92 -18.56 -20.10
C LYS A 211 -12.88 -19.77 -19.16
N LYS A 212 -12.54 -19.58 -17.89
CA LYS A 212 -12.33 -20.66 -16.90
C LYS A 212 -13.54 -20.81 -15.98
#